data_AF-A0A1I7Z2I2-F1
#
_entry.id   AF-A0A1I7Z2I2-F1
#
_cell.length_a   1.000
_cell.length_b   1.000
_cell.length_c   1.000
_cell.angle_alpha   90.00
_cell.angle_beta   90.00
_cell.angle_gamma   90.00
#
_symmetry.space_group_name_H-M   'P 1'
#
loop_
_entity.id
_entity.type
_entity.pdbx_description
1 polymer ?
#
loop_
_entity_poly.entity_id
_entity_poly.type
_entity_poly.pdbx_seq_one_letter_code
_entity_poly.pdbx_strand_id
1 'polypeptide(L)'
;MDKIAYPSCDLYLITTTLSLITYLRLVVVGTIHLCRTKSWNISTVNTLCAAVLFISMNGSSAWFVAAEIPSTQNAAENLENVLQKITHFKSEVDCELHMDSNIYRYDDDAFQKAVNFVFDRKQFELQTTHTFFGDPCDELKTKFAFLEQPLSKEEQDFPLAYTIIVHNSIIQAYFLLSALYQPQNQFCIVIDDNADPTFKKQMFQLTSCFPNVFVMSAPRIDQCSFSALEATYRCVQYLSNLQADWKYFQYVTERDFPLKTNLELVRIFKQLNGSYNTAIHDLKFYPHQSRHPSPLPLWRSNAAVAFSREAANLTASNQTVRKVIEYLRGVPCPQEAFWTTIAGNQDNLKMPGGFNASLWKEKLTGIWDARQKNNTSRLISKNVNYGLFEPDTYYIARFEVRDDYSYRKIESRCLGKFVNGLCLFGVGDLMTLVNRPELMAHPFDLDFEPASYFCLYERVRKRAFTAKEDFNVDAYGRLPGPTLLAGVPFESAPFVSLGGYMYR
;
A
#
# COMPACT_ATOMS: atom_id res chain seq x y z
N MET A 1 -60.10 -28.80 -43.11
CA MET A 1 -60.39 -29.39 -41.78
C MET A 1 -59.02 -29.59 -41.14
N ASP A 2 -58.52 -28.54 -40.50
CA ASP A 2 -58.36 -28.41 -39.03
C ASP A 2 -57.01 -28.99 -38.59
N LYS A 3 -56.18 -28.44 -37.71
CA LYS A 3 -56.02 -27.16 -36.96
C LYS A 3 -54.78 -27.44 -36.11
N ILE A 4 -53.72 -26.62 -36.09
CA ILE A 4 -52.80 -26.55 -34.92
C ILE A 4 -52.31 -25.11 -34.74
N ALA A 5 -52.37 -24.65 -33.48
CA ALA A 5 -52.24 -23.28 -33.00
C ALA A 5 -50.80 -22.75 -32.92
N TYR A 6 -50.65 -21.42 -33.00
CA TYR A 6 -49.41 -20.69 -32.67
C TYR A 6 -49.45 -20.22 -31.21
N PRO A 7 -48.33 -20.29 -30.46
CA PRO A 7 -48.26 -19.81 -29.08
C PRO A 7 -48.11 -18.27 -29.00
N SER A 8 -48.70 -17.71 -27.94
CA SER A 8 -48.74 -16.30 -27.55
C SER A 8 -47.38 -15.75 -27.08
N CYS A 9 -47.05 -14.50 -27.45
CA CYS A 9 -45.95 -13.72 -26.87
C CYS A 9 -46.51 -12.66 -25.90
N ASP A 10 -46.00 -12.60 -24.68
CA ASP A 10 -46.31 -11.54 -23.70
C ASP A 10 -45.45 -10.28 -23.96
N LEU A 11 -46.06 -9.10 -23.81
CA LEU A 11 -45.44 -7.78 -24.01
C LEU A 11 -45.03 -7.20 -22.65
N TYR A 12 -43.74 -6.90 -22.45
CA TYR A 12 -43.28 -6.14 -21.28
C TYR A 12 -42.83 -4.73 -21.70
N LEU A 13 -43.45 -3.70 -21.12
CA LEU A 13 -43.03 -2.30 -21.24
C LEU A 13 -42.13 -1.95 -20.05
N ILE A 14 -40.91 -1.47 -20.31
CA ILE A 14 -40.05 -0.87 -19.29
C ILE A 14 -39.84 0.60 -19.67
N THR A 15 -40.31 1.52 -18.82
CA THR A 15 -40.06 2.96 -18.96
C THR A 15 -38.98 3.39 -17.97
N THR A 16 -37.88 3.96 -18.46
CA THR A 16 -36.87 4.61 -17.62
C THR A 16 -36.83 6.11 -17.92
N THR A 17 -36.89 6.94 -16.87
CA THR A 17 -36.76 8.40 -16.96
C THR A 17 -35.34 8.82 -16.59
N LEU A 18 -34.60 9.45 -17.50
CA LEU A 18 -33.35 10.14 -17.20
C LEU A 18 -33.62 11.62 -16.90
N SER A 19 -33.08 12.13 -15.80
CA SER A 19 -33.08 13.56 -15.46
C SER A 19 -31.73 14.16 -15.81
N LEU A 20 -31.67 14.98 -16.86
CA LEU A 20 -30.54 15.87 -17.16
C LEU A 20 -30.91 17.31 -16.80
N ILE A 21 -29.96 18.03 -16.19
CA ILE A 21 -30.13 19.41 -15.76
C ILE A 21 -30.25 20.32 -16.99
N THR A 22 -31.32 21.12 -16.96
CA THR A 22 -31.75 22.21 -17.87
C THR A 22 -32.28 21.87 -19.27
N TYR A 23 -33.62 21.89 -19.35
CA TYR A 23 -34.53 22.06 -20.50
C TYR A 23 -34.48 21.05 -21.66
N LEU A 24 -34.88 19.80 -21.42
CA LEU A 24 -35.82 19.02 -22.26
C LEU A 24 -36.03 17.62 -21.64
N ARG A 25 -37.28 17.22 -21.36
CA ARG A 25 -37.61 15.84 -20.94
C ARG A 25 -37.80 15.00 -22.21
N LEU A 26 -36.89 14.06 -22.47
CA LEU A 26 -37.06 13.01 -23.49
C LEU A 26 -37.53 11.73 -22.81
N VAL A 27 -38.72 11.25 -23.19
CA VAL A 27 -39.22 9.91 -22.83
C VAL A 27 -38.92 8.98 -23.99
N VAL A 28 -38.04 8.01 -23.79
CA VAL A 28 -37.76 6.96 -24.78
C VAL A 28 -38.59 5.73 -24.43
N VAL A 29 -39.49 5.32 -25.32
CA VAL A 29 -40.27 4.09 -25.20
C VAL A 29 -39.72 3.09 -26.22
N GLY A 30 -39.12 2.00 -25.75
CA GLY A 30 -38.66 0.90 -26.60
C GLY A 30 -39.33 -0.42 -26.21
N THR A 31 -39.83 -1.17 -27.19
CA THR A 31 -40.37 -2.53 -27.03
C THR A 31 -39.33 -3.55 -27.53
N ILE A 32 -39.06 -4.61 -26.76
CA ILE A 32 -38.16 -5.71 -27.14
C ILE A 32 -38.98 -7.00 -27.22
N HIS A 33 -38.87 -7.73 -28.33
CA HIS A 33 -39.39 -9.09 -28.48
C HIS A 33 -38.26 -10.11 -28.36
N LEU A 34 -38.38 -11.07 -27.43
CA LEU A 34 -37.45 -12.20 -27.29
C LEU A 34 -38.20 -13.51 -27.57
N CYS A 35 -37.84 -14.21 -28.65
CA CYS A 35 -38.24 -15.59 -28.90
C CYS A 35 -37.08 -16.54 -28.61
N ARG A 36 -37.25 -17.47 -27.66
CA ARG A 36 -36.30 -18.56 -27.39
C ARG A 36 -36.58 -19.74 -28.30
N THR A 37 -35.59 -20.22 -29.05
CA THR A 37 -35.55 -21.61 -29.55
C THR A 37 -34.25 -22.30 -29.13
N LYS A 38 -34.34 -23.62 -28.89
CA LYS A 38 -33.39 -24.47 -28.17
C LYS A 38 -32.25 -25.02 -29.03
N SER A 39 -31.18 -25.37 -28.32
CA SER A 39 -30.09 -26.35 -28.56
C SER A 39 -29.00 -26.04 -29.58
N TRP A 40 -27.77 -25.80 -29.10
CA TRP A 40 -26.52 -26.26 -29.71
C TRP A 40 -25.46 -26.67 -28.66
N ASN A 41 -24.60 -27.59 -29.07
CA ASN A 41 -23.68 -28.44 -28.32
C ASN A 41 -22.28 -27.82 -28.16
N ILE A 42 -21.53 -28.23 -27.14
CA ILE A 42 -20.22 -27.69 -26.74
C ILE A 42 -19.10 -28.25 -27.64
N SER A 43 -18.64 -27.51 -28.65
CA SER A 43 -17.28 -27.63 -29.21
C SER A 43 -16.86 -26.54 -30.22
N THR A 44 -17.39 -25.31 -30.16
CA THR A 44 -16.95 -24.17 -31.01
C THR A 44 -17.24 -22.83 -30.31
N VAL A 45 -16.55 -22.52 -29.21
CA VAL A 45 -16.74 -21.26 -28.44
C VAL A 45 -15.64 -20.21 -28.66
N ASN A 46 -14.59 -20.50 -29.45
CA ASN A 46 -13.44 -19.58 -29.56
C ASN A 46 -13.31 -18.78 -30.87
N THR A 47 -14.38 -18.57 -31.65
CA THR A 47 -14.23 -17.77 -32.90
C THR A 47 -15.49 -16.99 -33.33
N LEU A 48 -16.32 -16.55 -32.39
CA LEU A 48 -17.46 -15.66 -32.66
C LEU A 48 -17.60 -14.59 -31.55
N CYS A 49 -16.51 -13.89 -31.26
CA CYS A 49 -16.54 -12.60 -30.55
C CYS A 49 -15.92 -11.52 -31.46
N ALA A 50 -16.32 -11.48 -32.73
CA ALA A 50 -15.98 -10.41 -33.65
C ALA A 50 -16.83 -10.53 -34.94
N ALA A 51 -18.12 -10.20 -34.88
CA ALA A 51 -18.87 -9.81 -36.07
C ALA A 51 -20.24 -9.19 -35.74
N VAL A 52 -20.33 -7.88 -35.97
CA VAL A 52 -21.46 -7.20 -36.64
C VAL A 52 -22.78 -7.06 -35.87
N LEU A 53 -22.95 -5.89 -35.25
CA LEU A 53 -24.24 -5.19 -35.15
C LEU A 53 -24.18 -3.98 -36.10
N PHE A 54 -24.61 -4.17 -37.35
CA PHE A 54 -24.96 -3.07 -38.25
C PHE A 54 -26.48 -2.84 -38.13
N ILE A 55 -26.87 -1.78 -37.43
CA ILE A 55 -28.18 -1.14 -37.62
C ILE A 55 -27.88 0.30 -37.98
N SER A 56 -28.10 0.63 -39.26
CA SER A 56 -28.03 2.01 -39.74
C SER A 56 -29.28 2.76 -39.27
N MET A 57 -29.12 3.72 -38.37
CA MET A 57 -30.00 4.89 -38.30
C MET A 57 -29.15 6.15 -38.07
N ASN A 58 -29.39 7.12 -38.96
CA ASN A 58 -28.76 8.42 -39.11
C ASN A 58 -28.10 9.05 -37.87
N GLY A 59 -26.83 9.41 -38.04
CA GLY A 59 -26.32 10.73 -37.65
C GLY A 59 -26.15 11.01 -36.16
N SER A 60 -25.10 10.43 -35.56
CA SER A 60 -24.21 10.99 -34.52
C SER A 60 -23.52 9.83 -33.80
N SER A 61 -22.40 9.36 -34.34
CA SER A 61 -21.57 8.37 -33.68
C SER A 61 -20.83 9.01 -32.51
N ALA A 62 -21.38 8.88 -31.31
CA ALA A 62 -20.60 8.98 -30.09
C ALA A 62 -19.71 7.73 -30.03
N TRP A 63 -18.43 7.92 -30.32
CA TRP A 63 -17.42 6.88 -30.18
C TRP A 63 -17.24 6.58 -28.69
N PHE A 64 -17.83 5.48 -28.21
CA PHE A 64 -17.31 4.83 -27.01
C PHE A 64 -16.04 4.10 -27.43
N VAL A 65 -14.93 4.84 -27.49
CA VAL A 65 -13.60 4.23 -27.49
C VAL A 65 -13.47 3.60 -26.12
N ALA A 66 -13.49 2.27 -26.05
CA ALA A 66 -12.86 1.58 -24.92
C ALA A 66 -11.41 2.05 -24.95
N ALA A 67 -11.04 2.95 -24.04
CA ALA A 67 -9.68 3.47 -23.96
C ALA A 67 -8.75 2.27 -23.77
N GLU A 68 -8.01 1.91 -24.81
CA GLU A 68 -6.89 0.99 -24.68
C GLU A 68 -5.94 1.60 -23.66
N ILE A 69 -5.61 0.84 -22.62
CA ILE A 69 -4.59 1.22 -21.64
C ILE A 69 -3.30 1.48 -22.45
N PRO A 70 -2.63 2.64 -22.28
CA PRO A 70 -1.47 2.98 -23.08
C PRO A 70 -0.39 1.91 -22.99
N SER A 71 0.43 1.85 -24.05
CA SER A 71 1.58 0.96 -24.12
C SER A 71 2.47 1.12 -22.87
N THR A 72 2.53 0.06 -22.06
CA THR A 72 3.44 -0.08 -20.91
C THR A 72 4.91 0.11 -21.30
N GLN A 73 5.22 -0.02 -22.60
CA GLN A 73 6.54 0.18 -23.16
C GLN A 73 7.09 1.60 -22.94
N ASN A 74 6.28 2.64 -23.17
CA ASN A 74 6.76 4.03 -23.01
C ASN A 74 7.12 4.33 -21.55
N ALA A 75 6.34 3.80 -20.60
CA ALA A 75 6.62 3.95 -19.18
C ALA A 75 7.88 3.19 -18.75
N ALA A 76 8.12 2.00 -19.33
CA ALA A 76 9.33 1.22 -19.11
C ALA A 76 10.58 1.90 -19.68
N GLU A 77 10.49 2.46 -20.88
CA GLU A 77 11.56 3.25 -21.50
C GLU A 77 11.90 4.50 -20.68
N ASN A 78 10.88 5.22 -20.18
CA ASN A 78 11.10 6.38 -19.32
C ASN A 78 11.81 5.99 -18.01
N LEU A 79 11.42 4.88 -17.38
CA LEU A 79 12.12 4.36 -16.20
C LEU A 79 13.60 4.09 -16.50
N GLU A 80 13.89 3.38 -17.59
CA GLU A 80 15.27 3.05 -17.97
C GLU A 80 16.09 4.33 -18.23
N ASN A 81 15.51 5.32 -18.90
CA ASN A 81 16.14 6.63 -19.10
C ASN A 81 16.45 7.35 -17.77
N VAL A 82 15.57 7.28 -16.78
CA VAL A 82 15.83 7.85 -15.45
C VAL A 82 16.98 7.12 -14.75
N LEU A 83 16.99 5.78 -14.78
CA LEU A 83 18.06 4.99 -14.16
C LEU A 83 19.43 5.25 -14.81
N GLN A 84 19.46 5.45 -16.13
CA GLN A 84 20.69 5.80 -16.87
C GLN A 84 21.22 7.20 -16.55
N LYS A 85 20.35 8.13 -16.13
CA LYS A 85 20.75 9.49 -15.72
C LYS A 85 21.38 9.52 -14.32
N ILE A 86 21.09 8.53 -13.48
CA ILE A 86 21.78 8.39 -12.20
C ILE A 86 23.24 8.05 -12.49
N THR A 87 24.10 9.05 -12.34
CA THR A 87 25.51 8.97 -12.72
C THR A 87 26.17 7.74 -12.10
N HIS A 88 26.88 6.97 -12.94
CA HIS A 88 27.59 5.73 -12.58
C HIS A 88 26.73 4.55 -12.10
N PHE A 89 25.43 4.71 -11.84
CA PHE A 89 24.60 3.64 -11.28
C PHE A 89 24.58 2.38 -12.16
N LYS A 90 24.14 2.49 -13.43
CA LYS A 90 24.08 1.33 -14.33
C LYS A 90 25.45 0.77 -14.75
N SER A 91 26.54 1.51 -14.53
CA SER A 91 27.90 1.05 -14.84
C SER A 91 28.60 0.39 -13.65
N GLU A 92 28.22 0.73 -12.42
CA GLU A 92 28.89 0.27 -11.19
C GLU A 92 28.05 -0.73 -10.39
N VAL A 93 26.72 -0.72 -10.56
CA VAL A 93 25.79 -1.52 -9.76
C VAL A 93 25.03 -2.51 -10.65
N ASP A 94 25.22 -3.80 -10.39
CA ASP A 94 24.42 -4.88 -10.97
C ASP A 94 23.38 -5.36 -9.94
N CYS A 95 22.17 -4.84 -10.06
CA CYS A 95 21.10 -5.11 -9.11
C CYS A 95 20.67 -6.58 -9.07
N GLU A 96 20.66 -7.28 -10.21
CA GLU A 96 20.22 -8.70 -10.27
C GLU A 96 21.19 -9.59 -9.49
N LEU A 97 22.50 -9.33 -9.58
CA LEU A 97 23.53 -10.05 -8.85
C LEU A 97 23.33 -9.99 -7.32
N HIS A 98 22.79 -8.88 -6.81
CA HIS A 98 22.57 -8.63 -5.39
C HIS A 98 21.19 -9.06 -4.88
N MET A 99 20.27 -9.48 -5.76
CA MET A 99 18.91 -9.90 -5.38
C MET A 99 18.65 -11.39 -5.62
N ASP A 100 19.30 -12.02 -6.60
CA ASP A 100 18.99 -13.39 -7.05
C ASP A 100 19.99 -14.47 -6.58
N SER A 101 21.10 -14.09 -5.92
CA SER A 101 22.12 -15.07 -5.51
C SER A 101 21.80 -15.68 -4.14
N ASN A 102 21.57 -16.99 -4.04
CA ASN A 102 21.45 -17.71 -2.74
C ASN A 102 22.76 -17.74 -1.93
N ILE A 103 23.78 -16.97 -2.32
CA ILE A 103 25.12 -16.97 -1.74
C ILE A 103 25.50 -15.53 -1.47
N TYR A 104 25.62 -15.17 -0.19
CA TYR A 104 26.21 -13.90 0.20
C TYR A 104 27.67 -13.84 -0.23
N ARG A 105 27.98 -13.03 -1.25
CA ARG A 105 29.35 -12.83 -1.75
C ARG A 105 29.88 -11.47 -1.31
N TYR A 106 30.08 -11.29 -0.01
CA TYR A 106 30.62 -10.04 0.56
C TYR A 106 32.02 -9.68 0.04
N ASP A 107 32.79 -10.69 -0.36
CA ASP A 107 34.17 -10.54 -0.89
C ASP A 107 34.23 -10.33 -2.41
N ASP A 108 33.08 -10.15 -3.08
CA ASP A 108 33.02 -9.89 -4.53
C ASP A 108 33.30 -8.41 -4.84
N ASP A 109 34.12 -8.14 -5.86
CA ASP A 109 34.39 -6.80 -6.39
C ASP A 109 33.08 -6.09 -6.80
N ALA A 110 32.12 -6.84 -7.34
CA ALA A 110 30.80 -6.31 -7.68
C ALA A 110 30.03 -5.82 -6.44
N PHE A 111 30.09 -6.57 -5.34
CA PHE A 111 29.46 -6.19 -4.08
C PHE A 111 30.10 -4.93 -3.48
N GLN A 112 31.43 -4.86 -3.47
CA GLN A 112 32.15 -3.69 -2.98
C GLN A 112 31.90 -2.45 -3.85
N LYS A 113 31.74 -2.60 -5.17
CA LYS A 113 31.33 -1.49 -6.04
C LYS A 113 29.95 -0.98 -5.68
N ALA A 114 28.97 -1.86 -5.47
CA ALA A 114 27.63 -1.46 -5.06
C ALA A 114 27.59 -0.78 -3.69
N VAL A 115 28.34 -1.29 -2.70
CA VAL A 115 28.45 -0.67 -1.36
C VAL A 115 29.09 0.72 -1.45
N ASN A 116 30.12 0.88 -2.29
CA ASN A 116 30.85 2.13 -2.44
C ASN A 116 30.20 3.11 -3.44
N PHE A 117 29.10 2.73 -4.10
CA PHE A 117 28.39 3.61 -5.02
C PHE A 117 27.86 4.84 -4.29
N VAL A 118 28.15 6.03 -4.84
CA VAL A 118 27.73 7.32 -4.28
C VAL A 118 26.72 7.98 -5.22
N PHE A 119 25.57 8.36 -4.67
CA PHE A 119 24.59 9.13 -5.40
C PHE A 119 24.89 10.63 -5.33
N ASP A 120 25.35 11.22 -6.45
CA ASP A 120 25.56 12.66 -6.54
C ASP A 120 24.22 13.41 -6.70
N ARG A 121 23.66 13.82 -5.56
CA ARG A 121 22.42 14.62 -5.49
C ARG A 121 22.52 15.92 -6.27
N LYS A 122 23.66 16.62 -6.20
CA LYS A 122 23.84 17.93 -6.86
C LYS A 122 23.86 17.75 -8.36
N GLN A 123 24.58 16.75 -8.85
CA GLN A 123 24.62 16.46 -10.28
C GLN A 123 23.23 16.02 -10.77
N PHE A 124 22.53 15.15 -10.05
CA PHE A 124 21.17 14.75 -10.41
C PHE A 124 20.19 15.92 -10.38
N GLU A 125 20.32 16.85 -9.44
CA GLU A 125 19.57 18.11 -9.41
C GLU A 125 19.85 18.94 -10.66
N LEU A 126 21.12 19.17 -11.00
CA LEU A 126 21.55 19.98 -12.16
C LEU A 126 21.22 19.37 -13.52
N GLN A 127 21.00 18.05 -13.60
CA GLN A 127 20.61 17.36 -14.84
C GLN A 127 19.19 17.71 -15.34
N THR A 128 18.44 18.56 -14.62
CA THR A 128 17.20 19.16 -15.16
C THR A 128 17.49 19.96 -16.41
N THR A 129 16.86 19.55 -17.52
CA THR A 129 16.79 20.34 -18.74
C THR A 129 15.92 21.54 -18.46
N HIS A 130 16.52 22.61 -17.91
CA HIS A 130 15.94 23.94 -17.93
C HIS A 130 15.80 24.41 -19.38
N THR A 131 14.82 23.86 -20.08
CA THR A 131 14.27 24.52 -21.24
C THR A 131 13.50 25.70 -20.67
N PHE A 132 13.90 26.92 -21.04
CA PHE A 132 13.24 28.17 -20.62
C PHE A 132 11.72 28.20 -20.93
N PHE A 133 11.21 27.20 -21.66
CA PHE A 133 9.84 27.06 -22.14
C PHE A 133 9.16 25.73 -21.74
N GLY A 134 9.79 24.87 -20.93
CA GLY A 134 9.21 23.58 -20.54
C GLY A 134 8.19 23.69 -19.40
N ASP A 135 7.15 22.84 -19.41
CA ASP A 135 6.22 22.71 -18.29
C ASP A 135 6.96 22.07 -17.09
N PRO A 136 7.03 22.75 -15.92
CA PRO A 136 7.65 22.19 -14.72
C PRO A 136 7.07 20.84 -14.27
N CYS A 137 5.80 20.55 -14.60
CA CYS A 137 5.17 19.28 -14.29
C CYS A 137 5.64 18.15 -15.21
N ASP A 138 5.82 18.41 -16.51
CA ASP A 138 6.35 17.42 -17.45
C ASP A 138 7.82 17.11 -17.15
N GLU A 139 8.59 18.13 -16.75
CA GLU A 139 9.97 17.94 -16.30
C GLU A 139 10.03 17.05 -15.05
N LEU A 140 9.18 17.33 -14.05
CA LEU A 140 9.10 16.51 -12.84
C LEU A 140 8.70 15.07 -13.15
N LYS A 141 7.66 14.87 -13.96
CA LYS A 141 7.17 13.55 -14.35
C LYS A 141 8.23 12.74 -15.08
N THR A 142 8.95 13.37 -16.00
CA THR A 142 10.03 12.75 -16.77
C THR A 142 11.23 12.43 -15.90
N LYS A 143 11.64 13.35 -15.02
CA LYS A 143 12.84 13.20 -14.17
C LYS A 143 12.73 12.04 -13.18
N PHE A 144 11.52 11.74 -12.69
CA PHE A 144 11.30 10.69 -11.69
C PHE A 144 10.45 9.52 -12.22
N ALA A 145 10.24 9.44 -13.54
CA ALA A 145 9.46 8.40 -14.20
C ALA A 145 8.04 8.21 -13.62
N PHE A 146 7.31 9.29 -13.38
CA PHE A 146 5.92 9.20 -12.93
C PHE A 146 5.03 8.51 -13.98
N LEU A 147 4.09 7.70 -13.51
CA LEU A 147 3.09 7.04 -14.35
C LEU A 147 1.90 7.96 -14.54
N GLU A 148 1.51 8.22 -15.79
CA GLU A 148 0.40 9.14 -16.07
C GLU A 148 -0.94 8.43 -16.28
N GLN A 149 -0.91 7.10 -16.45
CA GLN A 149 -2.09 6.27 -16.70
C GLN A 149 -1.99 4.99 -15.85
N PRO A 150 -3.13 4.40 -15.42
CA PRO A 150 -3.13 3.12 -14.71
C PRO A 150 -2.50 2.03 -15.58
N LEU A 151 -1.71 1.13 -14.99
CA LEU A 151 -1.08 0.02 -15.72
C LEU A 151 -2.05 -1.14 -16.03
N SER A 152 -3.17 -1.23 -15.31
CA SER A 152 -4.22 -2.22 -15.54
C SER A 152 -5.60 -1.73 -15.10
N LYS A 153 -6.65 -2.36 -15.65
CA LYS A 153 -8.03 -2.11 -15.23
C LYS A 153 -8.27 -2.54 -13.79
N GLU A 154 -7.63 -3.63 -13.36
CA GLU A 154 -7.69 -4.13 -11.99
C GLU A 154 -7.19 -3.08 -10.98
N GLU A 155 -6.10 -2.38 -11.31
CA GLU A 155 -5.57 -1.31 -10.47
C GLU A 155 -6.44 -0.05 -10.51
N GLN A 156 -6.99 0.29 -11.69
CA GLN A 156 -7.90 1.43 -11.84
C GLN A 156 -9.15 1.28 -10.96
N ASP A 157 -9.69 0.07 -10.86
CA ASP A 157 -10.94 -0.24 -10.15
C ASP A 157 -10.74 -0.47 -8.64
N PHE A 158 -9.49 -0.44 -8.15
CA PHE A 158 -9.17 -0.59 -6.73
C PHE A 158 -8.18 0.50 -6.26
N PRO A 159 -8.62 1.77 -6.17
CA PRO A 159 -7.73 2.85 -5.78
C PRO A 159 -7.25 2.71 -4.33
N LEU A 160 -5.98 3.05 -4.08
CA LEU A 160 -5.37 3.07 -2.75
C LEU A 160 -5.20 4.50 -2.24
N ALA A 161 -5.08 4.67 -0.93
CA ALA A 161 -4.85 5.94 -0.28
C ALA A 161 -3.60 5.90 0.62
N TYR A 162 -2.85 6.99 0.65
CA TYR A 162 -1.61 7.09 1.39
C TYR A 162 -1.53 8.39 2.17
N THR A 163 -1.05 8.31 3.41
CA THR A 163 -0.37 9.45 4.04
C THR A 163 1.13 9.27 3.89
N ILE A 164 1.85 10.31 3.45
CA ILE A 164 3.31 10.31 3.36
C ILE A 164 3.87 11.43 4.23
N ILE A 165 4.67 11.10 5.23
CA ILE A 165 5.38 12.07 6.07
C ILE A 165 6.77 12.33 5.49
N VAL A 166 7.06 13.58 5.12
CA VAL A 166 8.31 14.00 4.48
C VAL A 166 9.01 15.06 5.34
N HIS A 167 10.31 14.89 5.54
CA HIS A 167 11.13 15.72 6.41
C HIS A 167 12.01 16.68 5.61
N ASN A 168 12.99 16.17 4.84
CA ASN A 168 14.02 17.05 4.26
C ASN A 168 14.67 16.60 2.94
N SER A 169 14.57 15.34 2.49
CA SER A 169 15.14 14.94 1.20
C SER A 169 14.11 15.01 0.08
N ILE A 170 14.13 16.10 -0.69
CA ILE A 170 13.23 16.28 -1.84
C ILE A 170 13.39 15.16 -2.89
N ILE A 171 14.63 14.76 -3.17
CA ILE A 171 14.91 13.75 -4.20
C ILE A 171 14.40 12.38 -3.75
N GLN A 172 14.65 11.99 -2.49
CA GLN A 172 14.16 10.72 -1.96
C GLN A 172 12.63 10.72 -1.87
N ALA A 173 12.02 11.83 -1.47
CA ALA A 173 10.57 11.98 -1.44
C ALA A 173 9.95 11.80 -2.84
N TYR A 174 10.57 12.35 -3.88
CA TYR A 174 10.10 12.19 -5.26
C TYR A 174 10.28 10.77 -5.80
N PHE A 175 11.40 10.09 -5.52
CA PHE A 175 11.54 8.67 -5.88
C PHE A 175 10.57 7.76 -5.11
N LEU A 176 10.33 8.03 -3.83
CA LEU A 176 9.34 7.30 -3.05
C LEU A 176 7.93 7.52 -3.61
N LEU A 177 7.57 8.78 -3.86
CA LEU A 177 6.27 9.11 -4.43
C LEU A 177 6.13 8.47 -5.82
N SER A 178 7.14 8.53 -6.69
CA SER A 178 7.06 7.91 -8.01
C SER A 178 6.94 6.39 -7.93
N ALA A 179 7.56 5.72 -6.95
CA ALA A 179 7.40 4.29 -6.70
C ALA A 179 5.96 3.90 -6.30
N LEU A 180 5.26 4.78 -5.57
CA LEU A 180 3.89 4.56 -5.10
C LEU A 180 2.80 5.11 -6.03
N TYR A 181 3.15 6.11 -6.85
CA TYR A 181 2.19 6.91 -7.59
C TYR A 181 1.46 6.10 -8.66
N GLN A 182 0.13 6.20 -8.62
CA GLN A 182 -0.76 5.82 -9.69
C GLN A 182 -1.84 6.89 -9.81
N PRO A 183 -2.31 7.22 -11.02
CA PRO A 183 -3.25 8.32 -11.23
C PRO A 183 -4.63 8.09 -10.56
N GLN A 184 -5.02 6.84 -10.30
CA GLN A 184 -6.24 6.52 -9.57
C GLN A 184 -6.10 6.62 -8.04
N ASN A 185 -4.89 6.42 -7.49
CA ASN A 185 -4.63 6.42 -6.05
C ASN A 185 -4.74 7.84 -5.47
N GLN A 186 -4.81 7.97 -4.14
CA GLN A 186 -4.96 9.25 -3.44
C GLN A 186 -3.81 9.47 -2.44
N PHE A 187 -3.22 10.66 -2.43
CA PHE A 187 -2.04 10.95 -1.62
C PHE A 187 -2.26 12.20 -0.77
N CYS A 188 -2.03 12.09 0.53
CA CYS A 188 -1.93 13.22 1.45
C CYS A 188 -0.50 13.27 2.00
N ILE A 189 0.24 14.31 1.62
CA ILE A 189 1.64 14.48 1.97
C ILE A 189 1.75 15.54 3.06
N VAL A 190 2.49 15.23 4.12
CA VAL A 190 2.74 16.15 5.23
C VAL A 190 4.21 16.55 5.23
N ILE A 191 4.46 17.85 5.30
CA ILE A 191 5.80 18.44 5.39
C ILE A 191 5.96 19.25 6.68
N ASP A 192 7.19 19.36 7.18
CA ASP A 192 7.49 20.23 8.33
C ASP A 192 7.38 21.70 7.92
N ASP A 193 6.61 22.49 8.67
CA ASP A 193 6.46 23.91 8.42
C ASP A 193 7.78 24.70 8.64
N ASN A 194 8.71 24.14 9.40
CA ASN A 194 10.06 24.69 9.62
C ASN A 194 11.07 24.27 8.55
N ALA A 195 10.68 23.45 7.58
CA ALA A 195 11.58 23.03 6.50
C ALA A 195 12.01 24.21 5.62
N ASP A 196 13.11 24.00 4.88
CA ASP A 196 13.66 25.00 3.96
C ASP A 196 12.59 25.55 2.99
N PRO A 197 12.51 26.88 2.76
CA PRO A 197 11.50 27.45 1.88
C PRO A 197 11.51 26.90 0.45
N THR A 198 12.68 26.54 -0.09
CA THR A 198 12.83 25.92 -1.42
C THR A 198 12.22 24.53 -1.42
N PHE A 199 12.53 23.72 -0.41
CA PHE A 199 11.93 22.41 -0.21
C PHE A 199 10.40 22.50 -0.14
N LYS A 200 9.86 23.41 0.68
CA LYS A 200 8.40 23.60 0.81
C LYS A 200 7.77 23.98 -0.53
N LYS A 201 8.39 24.92 -1.27
CA LYS A 201 7.91 25.33 -2.60
C LYS A 201 7.85 24.17 -3.57
N GLN A 202 8.90 23.34 -3.62
CA GLN A 202 8.95 22.14 -4.47
C GLN A 202 7.86 21.13 -4.08
N MET A 203 7.69 20.86 -2.79
CA MET A 203 6.65 19.95 -2.32
C MET A 203 5.24 20.46 -2.68
N PHE A 204 4.94 21.74 -2.47
CA PHE A 204 3.63 22.30 -2.85
C PHE A 204 3.38 22.30 -4.37
N GLN A 205 4.42 22.34 -5.21
CA GLN A 205 4.29 22.22 -6.66
C GLN A 205 3.70 20.85 -7.09
N LEU A 206 3.82 19.81 -6.27
CA LEU A 206 3.16 18.52 -6.54
C LEU A 206 1.64 18.67 -6.71
N THR A 207 1.02 19.59 -5.96
CA THR A 207 -0.43 19.79 -6.00
C THR A 207 -0.93 20.36 -7.33
N SER A 208 -0.07 21.11 -8.06
CA SER A 208 -0.40 21.58 -9.41
C SER A 208 -0.15 20.52 -10.48
N CYS A 209 0.78 19.59 -10.24
CA CYS A 209 1.18 18.58 -11.23
C CYS A 209 0.36 17.29 -11.16
N PHE A 210 -0.21 16.98 -10.00
CA PHE A 210 -0.93 15.74 -9.76
C PHE A 210 -2.28 16.04 -9.08
N PRO A 211 -3.42 15.83 -9.76
CA PRO A 211 -4.74 16.19 -9.23
C PRO A 211 -5.16 15.34 -8.01
N ASN A 212 -4.49 14.21 -7.80
CA ASN A 212 -4.71 13.25 -6.72
C ASN A 212 -3.67 13.35 -5.58
N VAL A 213 -2.87 14.42 -5.56
CA VAL A 213 -1.89 14.71 -4.50
C VAL A 213 -2.29 15.98 -3.77
N PHE A 214 -2.47 15.86 -2.47
CA PHE A 214 -2.65 16.97 -1.55
C PHE A 214 -1.42 17.10 -0.65
N VAL A 215 -0.97 18.34 -0.42
CA VAL A 215 0.18 18.64 0.44
C VAL A 215 -0.27 19.61 1.52
N MET A 216 0.08 19.32 2.77
CA MET A 216 -0.11 20.23 3.90
C MET A 216 1.14 20.33 4.75
N SER A 217 1.33 21.48 5.40
CA SER A 217 2.36 21.63 6.42
C SER A 217 1.78 21.37 7.81
N ALA A 218 2.63 20.85 8.70
CA ALA A 218 2.33 20.75 10.12
C ALA A 218 3.52 21.29 10.94
N PRO A 219 3.28 21.71 12.20
CA PRO A 219 4.37 22.10 13.09
C PRO A 219 5.36 20.95 13.25
N ARG A 220 6.61 21.30 13.62
CA ARG A 220 7.75 20.40 13.87
C ARG A 220 7.43 18.90 13.86
N ILE A 221 7.78 18.26 12.75
CA ILE A 221 7.55 16.84 12.47
C ILE A 221 8.87 16.12 12.70
N ASP A 222 9.10 15.72 13.95
CA ASP A 222 10.17 14.76 14.25
C ASP A 222 9.59 13.35 14.35
N GLN A 223 10.45 12.35 14.20
CA GLN A 223 10.14 10.99 14.60
C GLN A 223 9.63 11.00 16.06
N CYS A 224 8.52 10.31 16.31
CA CYS A 224 7.86 10.25 17.61
C CYS A 224 7.20 11.55 18.12
N SER A 225 7.05 12.59 17.31
CA SER A 225 6.35 13.81 17.72
C SER A 225 4.82 13.63 17.75
N PHE A 226 4.14 14.38 18.63
CA PHE A 226 2.68 14.46 18.62
C PHE A 226 2.15 15.12 17.34
N SER A 227 2.85 16.14 16.83
CA SER A 227 2.49 16.82 15.58
C SER A 227 2.42 15.86 14.41
N ALA A 228 3.32 14.86 14.35
CA ALA A 228 3.30 13.84 13.32
C ALA A 228 2.04 12.95 13.39
N LEU A 229 1.60 12.56 14.60
CA LEU A 229 0.33 11.84 14.79
C LEU A 229 -0.87 12.72 14.38
N GLU A 230 -0.92 13.96 14.86
CA GLU A 230 -2.00 14.89 14.56
C GLU A 230 -2.13 15.16 13.07
N ALA A 231 -1.01 15.40 12.38
CA ALA A 231 -0.99 15.60 10.95
C ALA A 231 -1.42 14.35 10.19
N THR A 232 -0.96 13.17 10.62
CA THR A 232 -1.41 11.90 10.01
C THR A 232 -2.92 11.72 10.15
N TYR A 233 -3.48 12.04 11.33
CA TYR A 233 -4.91 12.02 11.57
C TYR A 233 -5.66 13.00 10.65
N ARG A 234 -5.16 14.23 10.48
CA ARG A 234 -5.74 15.21 9.54
C ARG A 234 -5.71 14.70 8.09
N CYS A 235 -4.68 13.97 7.68
CA CYS A 235 -4.67 13.31 6.37
C CYS A 235 -5.76 12.23 6.26
N VAL A 236 -5.96 11.40 7.29
CA VAL A 236 -7.05 10.42 7.31
C VAL A 236 -8.40 11.13 7.18
N GLN A 237 -8.59 12.28 7.84
CA GLN A 237 -9.81 13.09 7.69
C GLN A 237 -9.98 13.64 6.27
N TYR A 238 -8.93 14.19 5.68
CA TYR A 238 -8.94 14.68 4.30
C TYR A 238 -9.32 13.56 3.32
N LEU A 239 -8.60 12.44 3.36
CA LEU A 239 -8.80 11.29 2.46
C LEU A 239 -10.21 10.69 2.62
N SER A 240 -10.73 10.59 3.85
CA SER A 240 -12.07 10.06 4.12
C SER A 240 -13.19 10.92 3.51
N ASN A 241 -12.97 12.24 3.41
CA ASN A 241 -13.93 13.18 2.84
C ASN A 241 -13.85 13.32 1.31
N LEU A 242 -12.88 12.67 0.66
CA LEU A 242 -12.81 12.64 -0.80
C LEU A 242 -13.99 11.87 -1.40
N GLN A 243 -14.43 12.32 -2.57
CA GLN A 243 -15.42 11.58 -3.38
C GLN A 243 -14.81 10.32 -4.03
N ALA A 244 -13.49 10.28 -4.16
CA ALA A 244 -12.77 9.12 -4.67
C ALA A 244 -13.08 7.86 -3.83
N ASP A 245 -13.44 6.77 -4.50
CA ASP A 245 -13.82 5.51 -3.87
C ASP A 245 -12.60 4.58 -3.65
N TRP A 246 -11.58 5.13 -2.96
CA TRP A 246 -10.41 4.36 -2.58
C TRP A 246 -10.75 3.28 -1.54
N LYS A 247 -9.94 2.22 -1.46
CA LYS A 247 -10.29 0.99 -0.75
C LYS A 247 -9.48 0.76 0.51
N TYR A 248 -8.18 1.04 0.46
CA TYR A 248 -7.25 0.83 1.55
C TYR A 248 -6.34 2.03 1.77
N PHE A 249 -6.05 2.30 3.03
CA PHE A 249 -5.15 3.34 3.50
C PHE A 249 -3.82 2.73 3.98
N GLN A 250 -2.71 3.41 3.73
CA GLN A 250 -1.39 3.09 4.29
C GLN A 250 -0.69 4.34 4.87
N TYR A 251 -0.01 4.16 5.99
CA TYR A 251 0.90 5.16 6.56
C TYR A 251 2.33 4.94 6.08
N VAL A 252 2.93 5.96 5.46
CA VAL A 252 4.25 5.91 4.85
C VAL A 252 5.11 7.09 5.34
N THR A 253 6.41 6.87 5.46
CA THR A 253 7.42 7.91 5.74
C THR A 253 8.41 8.01 4.59
N GLU A 254 9.09 9.16 4.45
CA GLU A 254 10.15 9.39 3.44
C GLU A 254 11.23 8.29 3.40
N ARG A 255 11.46 7.61 4.52
CA ARG A 255 12.47 6.54 4.67
C ARG A 255 11.92 5.14 4.42
N ASP A 256 10.65 5.00 4.07
CA ASP A 256 10.09 3.73 3.65
C ASP A 256 10.40 3.46 2.17
N PHE A 257 10.30 2.20 1.77
CA PHE A 257 10.24 1.84 0.35
C PHE A 257 9.26 0.67 0.12
N PRO A 258 8.42 0.70 -0.94
CA PRO A 258 7.53 -0.41 -1.25
C PRO A 258 8.29 -1.67 -1.68
N LEU A 259 7.89 -2.83 -1.14
CA LEU A 259 8.38 -4.16 -1.54
C LEU A 259 7.40 -4.89 -2.48
N LYS A 260 6.30 -4.22 -2.83
CA LYS A 260 5.23 -4.70 -3.69
C LYS A 260 4.89 -3.62 -4.70
N THR A 261 4.59 -4.03 -5.92
CA THR A 261 4.00 -3.18 -6.95
C THR A 261 2.58 -2.78 -6.58
N ASN A 262 2.02 -1.77 -7.25
CA ASN A 262 0.64 -1.38 -7.00
C ASN A 262 -0.37 -2.51 -7.32
N LEU A 263 -0.18 -3.27 -8.40
CA LEU A 263 -1.02 -4.43 -8.72
C LEU A 263 -0.98 -5.50 -7.61
N GLU A 264 0.20 -5.81 -7.10
CA GLU A 264 0.38 -6.77 -6.00
C GLU A 264 -0.27 -6.26 -4.71
N LEU A 265 -0.14 -4.96 -4.38
CA LEU A 265 -0.84 -4.34 -3.25
C LEU A 265 -2.36 -4.45 -3.42
N VAL A 266 -2.89 -4.14 -4.60
CA VAL A 266 -4.33 -4.26 -4.92
C VAL A 266 -4.82 -5.68 -4.64
N ARG A 267 -4.10 -6.69 -5.12
CA ARG A 267 -4.47 -8.09 -4.95
C ARG A 267 -4.33 -8.57 -3.51
N ILE A 268 -3.28 -8.15 -2.79
CA ILE A 268 -3.14 -8.40 -1.35
C ILE A 268 -4.31 -7.76 -0.59
N PHE A 269 -4.68 -6.52 -0.90
CA PHE A 269 -5.77 -5.83 -0.19
C PHE A 269 -7.15 -6.41 -0.48
N LYS A 270 -7.38 -6.96 -1.68
CA LYS A 270 -8.57 -7.77 -1.96
C LYS A 270 -8.64 -8.99 -1.04
N GLN A 271 -7.51 -9.65 -0.78
CA GLN A 271 -7.43 -10.79 0.15
C GLN A 271 -7.58 -10.37 1.62
N LEU A 272 -7.11 -9.17 1.99
CA LEU A 272 -7.30 -8.64 3.35
C LEU A 272 -8.77 -8.33 3.66
N ASN A 273 -9.63 -8.17 2.64
CA ASN A 273 -11.09 -8.11 2.76
C ASN A 273 -11.63 -7.22 3.90
N GLY A 274 -11.17 -5.97 3.95
CA GLY A 274 -11.56 -4.99 4.97
C GLY A 274 -10.79 -5.06 6.28
N SER A 275 -9.92 -6.06 6.49
CA SER A 275 -9.16 -6.25 7.74
C SER A 275 -8.18 -5.12 8.03
N TYR A 276 -7.99 -4.87 9.32
CA TYR A 276 -7.06 -3.91 9.88
C TYR A 276 -5.74 -4.61 10.20
N ASN A 277 -4.62 -4.12 9.65
CA ASN A 277 -3.29 -4.70 9.85
C ASN A 277 -2.37 -3.72 10.59
N THR A 278 -2.01 -4.06 11.82
CA THR A 278 -1.07 -3.33 12.67
C THR A 278 -0.45 -4.30 13.67
N ALA A 279 0.77 -4.03 14.13
CA ALA A 279 1.45 -4.91 15.07
C ALA A 279 0.83 -4.83 16.49
N ILE A 280 0.94 -5.90 17.28
CA ILE A 280 0.46 -5.92 18.68
C ILE A 280 1.63 -6.14 19.62
N HIS A 281 1.96 -5.08 20.36
CA HIS A 281 2.95 -5.12 21.42
C HIS A 281 2.41 -4.53 22.72
N ASP A 282 3.00 -4.97 23.83
CA ASP A 282 2.75 -4.35 25.11
C ASP A 282 3.34 -2.95 25.14
N LEU A 283 2.53 -1.97 25.52
CA LEU A 283 3.03 -0.67 25.87
C LEU A 283 3.72 -0.80 27.25
N LYS A 284 5.06 -0.81 27.26
CA LYS A 284 5.81 -0.73 28.52
C LYS A 284 5.33 0.50 29.29
N PHE A 285 5.12 0.36 30.60
CA PHE A 285 4.59 1.41 31.45
C PHE A 285 5.43 2.69 31.29
N TYR A 286 4.87 3.69 30.61
CA TYR A 286 5.34 5.05 30.73
C TYR A 286 4.70 5.58 32.02
N PRO A 287 5.48 6.05 33.01
CA PRO A 287 4.92 6.81 34.12
C PRO A 287 4.24 8.05 33.54
N HIS A 288 2.95 7.90 33.28
CA HIS A 288 2.20 8.88 32.53
C HIS A 288 1.97 10.09 33.42
N GLN A 289 2.33 11.27 32.93
CA GLN A 289 2.06 12.53 33.61
C GLN A 289 0.58 12.97 33.52
N SER A 290 -0.27 12.22 32.78
CA SER A 290 -1.69 12.54 32.65
C SER A 290 -2.44 12.15 33.92
N ARG A 291 -3.16 13.12 34.51
CA ARG A 291 -4.00 12.90 35.71
C ARG A 291 -5.28 12.11 35.43
N HIS A 292 -5.58 11.82 34.16
CA HIS A 292 -6.81 11.16 33.73
C HIS A 292 -6.53 9.75 33.17
N PRO A 293 -7.47 8.80 33.31
CA PRO A 293 -7.34 7.48 32.71
C PRO A 293 -7.39 7.57 31.17
N SER A 294 -6.72 6.63 30.51
CA SER A 294 -6.79 6.55 29.04
C SER A 294 -8.22 6.19 28.58
N PRO A 295 -8.73 6.78 27.49
CA PRO A 295 -10.06 6.46 26.97
C PRO A 295 -10.21 5.00 26.53
N LEU A 296 -9.10 4.34 26.18
CA LEU A 296 -9.04 2.93 25.80
C LEU A 296 -7.78 2.29 26.41
N PRO A 297 -7.79 0.97 26.70
CA PRO A 297 -6.56 0.24 26.98
C PRO A 297 -5.52 0.45 25.87
N LEU A 298 -4.33 0.92 26.24
CA LEU A 298 -3.30 1.26 25.27
C LEU A 298 -2.51 0.04 24.82
N TRP A 299 -2.21 0.02 23.53
CA TRP A 299 -1.36 -0.97 22.88
C TRP A 299 -0.20 -0.27 22.17
N ARG A 300 0.88 -1.00 21.92
CA ARG A 300 2.01 -0.52 21.12
C ARG A 300 2.04 -1.23 19.76
N SER A 301 2.55 -0.52 18.75
CA SER A 301 2.84 -0.93 17.38
C SER A 301 4.20 -0.33 16.95
N ASN A 302 4.63 -0.61 15.74
CA ASN A 302 5.74 0.04 15.06
C ASN A 302 5.31 1.25 14.20
N ALA A 303 4.18 1.89 14.55
CA ALA A 303 3.60 3.07 13.89
C ALA A 303 3.11 2.87 12.44
N ALA A 304 3.42 1.76 11.77
CA ALA A 304 2.88 1.40 10.47
C ALA A 304 1.54 0.66 10.56
N VAL A 305 0.72 0.87 9.54
CA VAL A 305 -0.66 0.39 9.51
C VAL A 305 -1.18 0.30 8.08
N ALA A 306 -2.06 -0.67 7.83
CA ALA A 306 -2.95 -0.70 6.68
C ALA A 306 -4.40 -0.99 7.11
N PHE A 307 -5.38 -0.24 6.60
CA PHE A 307 -6.80 -0.44 6.94
C PHE A 307 -7.75 0.03 5.84
N SER A 308 -9.00 -0.44 5.88
CA SER A 308 -10.03 -0.14 4.88
C SER A 308 -10.56 1.29 4.96
N ARG A 309 -11.16 1.79 3.87
CA ARG A 309 -11.86 3.08 3.88
C ARG A 309 -12.94 3.19 4.94
N GLU A 310 -13.63 2.09 5.24
CA GLU A 310 -14.64 2.06 6.31
C GLU A 310 -14.01 2.36 7.68
N ALA A 311 -12.87 1.73 7.99
CA ALA A 311 -12.11 2.00 9.20
C ALA A 311 -11.58 3.45 9.24
N ALA A 312 -11.19 4.00 8.09
CA ALA A 312 -10.76 5.38 7.96
C ALA A 312 -11.89 6.37 8.27
N ASN A 313 -13.09 6.13 7.73
CA ASN A 313 -14.27 6.95 7.96
C ASN A 313 -14.63 6.99 9.45
N LEU A 314 -14.57 5.84 10.15
CA LEU A 314 -14.76 5.80 11.59
C LEU A 314 -13.64 6.55 12.31
N THR A 315 -12.38 6.32 11.92
CA THR A 315 -11.22 7.01 12.50
C THR A 315 -11.38 8.52 12.41
N ALA A 316 -11.77 9.07 11.25
CA ALA A 316 -11.91 10.51 11.01
C ALA A 316 -13.04 11.20 11.80
N SER A 317 -14.10 10.46 12.16
CA SER A 317 -15.34 11.02 12.68
C SER A 317 -15.62 10.68 14.15
N ASN A 318 -15.03 9.59 14.68
CA ASN A 318 -15.37 9.07 15.99
C ASN A 318 -14.77 9.88 17.16
N GLN A 319 -15.60 10.19 18.17
CA GLN A 319 -15.19 10.98 19.34
C GLN A 319 -14.19 10.25 20.25
N THR A 320 -14.30 8.93 20.40
CA THR A 320 -13.36 8.13 21.21
C THR A 320 -11.97 8.16 20.57
N VAL A 321 -11.88 8.07 19.24
CA VAL A 321 -10.60 8.20 18.51
C VAL A 321 -9.95 9.57 18.79
N ARG A 322 -10.73 10.66 18.73
CA ARG A 322 -10.23 12.01 19.07
C ARG A 322 -9.73 12.11 20.51
N LYS A 323 -10.47 11.56 21.48
CA LYS A 323 -10.05 11.52 22.89
C LYS A 323 -8.75 10.73 23.08
N VAL A 324 -8.56 9.63 22.34
CA VAL A 324 -7.30 8.87 22.36
C VAL A 324 -6.15 9.72 21.82
N ILE A 325 -6.33 10.40 20.69
CA ILE A 325 -5.30 11.33 20.15
C ILE A 325 -4.95 12.39 21.18
N GLU A 326 -5.93 13.07 21.77
CA GLU A 326 -5.72 14.09 22.81
C GLU A 326 -4.94 13.55 24.01
N TYR A 327 -5.29 12.35 24.47
CA TYR A 327 -4.60 11.66 25.56
C TYR A 327 -3.13 11.38 25.22
N LEU A 328 -2.84 10.99 23.99
CA LEU A 328 -1.50 10.63 23.53
C LEU A 328 -0.55 11.84 23.39
N ARG A 329 -1.01 13.09 23.57
CA ARG A 329 -0.13 14.26 23.56
C ARG A 329 1.03 14.18 24.57
N GLY A 330 0.81 13.52 25.71
CA GLY A 330 1.83 13.29 26.74
C GLY A 330 2.58 11.96 26.62
N VAL A 331 2.39 11.21 25.54
CA VAL A 331 3.01 9.89 25.32
C VAL A 331 4.23 10.01 24.42
N PRO A 332 5.40 9.47 24.79
CA PRO A 332 6.52 9.32 23.88
C PRO A 332 6.15 8.42 22.69
N CYS A 333 6.47 8.86 21.46
CA CYS A 333 6.15 8.10 20.24
C CYS A 333 4.65 7.77 20.11
N PRO A 334 3.76 8.77 20.12
CA PRO A 334 2.32 8.54 20.23
C PRO A 334 1.74 7.77 19.03
N GLN A 335 2.37 7.84 17.85
CA GLN A 335 1.99 7.03 16.69
C GLN A 335 2.12 5.53 16.95
N GLU A 336 3.16 5.10 17.66
CA GLU A 336 3.33 3.69 18.05
C GLU A 336 2.21 3.24 19.01
N ALA A 337 1.64 4.16 19.79
CA ALA A 337 0.55 3.85 20.73
C ALA A 337 -0.86 4.00 20.13
N PHE A 338 -1.00 4.54 18.92
CA PHE A 338 -2.30 4.95 18.40
C PHE A 338 -3.04 3.82 17.65
N TRP A 339 -2.41 3.25 16.63
CA TRP A 339 -3.10 2.39 15.65
C TRP A 339 -3.71 1.14 16.25
N THR A 340 -2.91 0.37 16.99
CA THR A 340 -3.38 -0.85 17.67
C THR A 340 -4.38 -0.52 18.78
N THR A 341 -4.27 0.63 19.43
CA THR A 341 -5.23 1.05 20.45
C THR A 341 -6.63 1.24 19.85
N ILE A 342 -6.76 1.91 18.71
CA ILE A 342 -8.07 2.14 18.11
C ILE A 342 -8.64 0.90 17.39
N ALA A 343 -7.78 0.02 16.87
CA ALA A 343 -8.20 -1.21 16.21
C ALA A 343 -8.49 -2.36 17.19
N GLY A 344 -7.74 -2.41 18.30
CA GLY A 344 -7.60 -3.54 19.22
C GLY A 344 -8.62 -3.63 20.35
N ASN A 345 -9.44 -2.60 20.54
CA ASN A 345 -10.37 -2.46 21.67
C ASN A 345 -11.84 -2.61 21.25
N GLN A 346 -12.16 -3.73 20.57
CA GLN A 346 -13.48 -3.97 19.97
C GLN A 346 -14.66 -3.91 20.95
N ASP A 347 -14.46 -4.10 22.25
CA ASP A 347 -15.55 -4.00 23.23
C ASP A 347 -15.99 -2.54 23.50
N ASN A 348 -15.06 -1.59 23.33
CA ASN A 348 -15.28 -0.16 23.61
C ASN A 348 -15.33 0.70 22.34
N LEU A 349 -14.68 0.25 21.25
CA LEU A 349 -14.64 0.90 19.96
C LEU A 349 -14.76 -0.14 18.85
N LYS A 350 -15.94 -0.25 18.24
CA LYS A 350 -16.23 -1.16 17.13
C LYS A 350 -15.59 -0.67 15.83
N MET A 351 -14.26 -0.78 15.74
CA MET A 351 -13.49 -0.40 14.56
C MET A 351 -13.73 -1.41 13.42
N PRO A 352 -14.19 -0.98 12.23
CA PRO A 352 -14.29 -1.84 11.05
C PRO A 352 -12.98 -2.58 10.76
N GLY A 353 -13.07 -3.88 10.55
CA GLY A 353 -11.89 -4.74 10.33
C GLY A 353 -10.94 -4.90 11.53
N GLY A 354 -11.23 -4.26 12.66
CA GLY A 354 -10.41 -4.35 13.88
C GLY A 354 -10.59 -5.67 14.63
N PHE A 355 -9.94 -5.79 15.78
CA PHE A 355 -9.77 -7.06 16.47
C PHE A 355 -9.66 -6.89 17.99
N ASN A 356 -9.76 -7.99 18.75
CA ASN A 356 -9.48 -7.95 20.19
C ASN A 356 -7.98 -8.20 20.41
N ALA A 357 -7.22 -7.13 20.66
CA ALA A 357 -5.77 -7.20 20.80
C ALA A 357 -5.32 -8.08 21.97
N SER A 358 -6.09 -8.12 23.06
CA SER A 358 -5.76 -8.97 24.21
C SER A 358 -5.89 -10.46 23.86
N LEU A 359 -6.99 -10.85 23.22
CA LEU A 359 -7.20 -12.23 22.79
C LEU A 359 -6.19 -12.64 21.71
N TRP A 360 -5.91 -11.74 20.76
CA TRP A 360 -4.91 -11.98 19.72
C TRP A 360 -3.53 -12.20 20.32
N LYS A 361 -3.13 -11.36 21.27
CA LYS A 361 -1.88 -11.55 22.01
C LYS A 361 -1.84 -12.91 22.72
N GLU A 362 -2.92 -13.33 23.39
CA GLU A 362 -2.96 -14.64 24.04
C GLU A 362 -2.77 -15.79 23.04
N LYS A 363 -3.31 -15.66 21.83
CA LYS A 363 -3.15 -16.65 20.77
C LYS A 363 -1.74 -16.64 20.16
N LEU A 364 -1.17 -15.47 19.93
CA LEU A 364 0.21 -15.30 19.43
C LEU A 364 1.26 -15.81 20.43
N THR A 365 1.00 -15.65 21.73
CA THR A 365 1.90 -16.12 22.82
C THR A 365 1.70 -17.59 23.20
N GLY A 366 0.70 -18.28 22.62
CA GLY A 366 0.32 -19.64 23.01
C GLY A 366 -0.40 -19.75 24.37
N ILE A 367 -0.60 -18.64 25.09
CA ILE A 367 -1.33 -18.60 26.37
C ILE A 367 -2.77 -19.09 26.20
N TRP A 368 -3.42 -18.71 25.09
CA TRP A 368 -4.78 -19.15 24.76
C TRP A 368 -4.85 -20.68 24.65
N ASP A 369 -3.97 -21.27 23.85
CA ASP A 369 -3.94 -22.72 23.61
C ASP A 369 -3.64 -23.49 24.89
N ALA A 370 -2.75 -22.98 25.75
CA ALA A 370 -2.42 -23.60 27.04
C ALA A 370 -3.62 -23.70 28.00
N ARG A 371 -4.60 -22.77 27.90
CA ARG A 371 -5.82 -22.78 28.74
C ARG A 371 -6.91 -23.71 28.19
N GLN A 372 -6.88 -24.02 26.90
CA GLN A 372 -7.92 -24.79 26.22
C GLN A 372 -7.54 -26.27 26.10
N LYS A 373 -8.11 -27.13 26.96
CA LYS A 373 -7.77 -28.57 27.08
C LYS A 373 -7.99 -29.42 25.81
N ASN A 374 -8.75 -28.93 24.83
CA ASN A 374 -9.14 -29.67 23.62
C ASN A 374 -8.69 -28.99 22.31
N ASN A 375 -7.70 -28.09 22.34
CA ASN A 375 -7.32 -27.38 21.12
C ASN A 375 -6.34 -28.21 20.26
N THR A 376 -6.66 -28.36 18.97
CA THR A 376 -5.84 -29.07 17.97
C THR A 376 -4.76 -28.18 17.34
N SER A 377 -4.62 -26.94 17.78
CA SER A 377 -3.60 -26.00 17.32
C SER A 377 -2.20 -26.43 17.78
N ARG A 378 -1.27 -26.54 16.83
CA ARG A 378 0.16 -26.75 17.13
C ARG A 378 0.73 -25.49 17.77
N LEU A 379 1.44 -25.65 18.89
CA LEU A 379 2.22 -24.59 19.54
C LEU A 379 3.10 -23.87 18.50
N ILE A 380 2.96 -22.54 18.41
CA ILE A 380 3.68 -21.72 17.42
C ILE A 380 5.07 -21.29 17.95
N SER A 381 5.31 -21.28 19.27
CA SER A 381 6.64 -21.02 19.86
C SER A 381 6.82 -21.69 21.23
N LYS A 382 8.05 -22.06 21.59
CA LYS A 382 8.44 -22.62 22.92
C LYS A 382 8.83 -21.52 23.93
N ASN A 383 8.80 -20.24 23.54
CA ASN A 383 9.37 -19.14 24.32
C ASN A 383 8.28 -18.19 24.84
N VAL A 384 8.26 -17.93 26.15
CA VAL A 384 7.19 -17.18 26.86
C VAL A 384 7.47 -15.67 26.88
N ASN A 385 8.68 -15.25 26.48
CA ASN A 385 9.09 -13.85 26.49
C ASN A 385 8.79 -13.18 25.15
N TYR A 386 7.71 -12.40 25.16
CA TYR A 386 7.20 -11.59 24.07
C TYR A 386 8.14 -10.40 23.81
N GLY A 387 9.12 -10.59 22.93
CA GLY A 387 9.96 -9.53 22.36
C GLY A 387 9.48 -9.19 20.95
N LEU A 388 9.64 -7.93 20.52
CA LEU A 388 9.50 -7.59 19.12
C LEU A 388 10.44 -8.53 18.29
N PHE A 389 10.04 -8.92 17.08
CA PHE A 389 10.87 -9.66 16.11
C PHE A 389 11.13 -11.17 16.30
N GLU A 390 10.26 -11.92 16.99
CA GLU A 390 9.86 -13.18 16.33
C GLU A 390 8.84 -12.74 15.28
N PRO A 391 9.09 -12.92 13.97
CA PRO A 391 8.37 -12.21 12.91
C PRO A 391 6.88 -12.20 13.23
N ASP A 392 6.34 -11.00 13.42
CA ASP A 392 4.94 -10.81 13.78
C ASP A 392 4.12 -11.60 12.78
N THR A 393 3.58 -12.74 13.19
CA THR A 393 3.25 -13.79 12.22
C THR A 393 2.25 -13.29 11.17
N TYR A 394 1.39 -12.35 11.54
CA TYR A 394 0.38 -11.78 10.65
C TYR A 394 0.59 -10.32 10.21
N TYR A 395 1.52 -9.59 10.82
CA TYR A 395 1.67 -8.16 10.54
C TYR A 395 2.54 -7.97 9.30
N ILE A 396 2.00 -7.24 8.32
CA ILE A 396 2.62 -7.12 6.99
C ILE A 396 2.84 -5.67 6.57
N ALA A 397 2.32 -4.68 7.29
CA ALA A 397 2.31 -3.30 6.80
C ALA A 397 3.73 -2.74 6.57
N ARG A 398 4.73 -3.17 7.35
CA ARG A 398 6.12 -2.71 7.21
C ARG A 398 7.12 -3.70 7.81
N PHE A 399 8.13 -4.08 7.05
CA PHE A 399 9.30 -4.79 7.55
C PHE A 399 10.31 -3.79 8.13
N GLU A 400 10.75 -4.03 9.36
CA GLU A 400 11.84 -3.30 10.01
C GLU A 400 12.63 -4.28 10.88
N VAL A 401 13.90 -3.96 11.14
CA VAL A 401 14.76 -4.72 12.05
C VAL A 401 15.25 -3.78 13.15
N ARG A 402 15.05 -4.14 14.42
CA ARG A 402 15.58 -3.36 15.57
C ARG A 402 16.72 -4.08 16.27
N ASP A 403 17.58 -3.30 16.91
CA ASP A 403 18.70 -3.78 17.72
C ASP A 403 18.22 -4.35 19.07
N ASP A 404 17.61 -5.54 19.05
CA ASP A 404 17.24 -6.33 20.23
C ASP A 404 17.72 -7.80 20.19
N TYR A 405 17.28 -8.64 21.13
CA TYR A 405 17.78 -10.03 21.17
C TYR A 405 17.45 -10.84 19.90
N SER A 406 16.44 -10.43 19.13
CA SER A 406 15.86 -11.16 18.02
C SER A 406 16.62 -10.98 16.69
N TYR A 407 17.27 -9.83 16.42
CA TYR A 407 18.04 -9.65 15.16
C TYR A 407 19.24 -10.59 15.04
N ARG A 408 19.69 -11.19 16.15
CA ARG A 408 20.82 -12.15 16.16
C ARG A 408 20.45 -13.49 15.51
N LYS A 409 19.16 -13.76 15.29
CA LYS A 409 18.71 -14.89 14.45
C LYS A 409 19.05 -14.59 12.98
N ILE A 410 19.56 -15.61 12.28
CA ILE A 410 20.20 -15.50 10.95
C ILE A 410 19.30 -14.82 9.88
N GLU A 411 17.98 -14.80 10.09
CA GLU A 411 16.94 -14.36 9.14
C GLU A 411 16.46 -12.90 9.36
N SER A 412 17.00 -12.22 10.38
CA SER A 412 16.72 -10.81 10.68
C SER A 412 18.00 -10.03 10.99
N ARG A 413 19.14 -10.48 10.45
CA ARG A 413 20.40 -9.77 10.60
C ARG A 413 20.35 -8.48 9.80
N CYS A 414 20.75 -7.39 10.44
CA CYS A 414 21.04 -6.14 9.76
C CYS A 414 22.38 -6.29 9.05
N LEU A 415 22.39 -6.14 7.73
CA LEU A 415 23.61 -6.20 6.91
C LEU A 415 24.09 -4.81 6.46
N GLY A 416 23.26 -3.79 6.63
CA GLY A 416 23.66 -2.39 6.68
C GLY A 416 24.19 -1.98 8.06
N LYS A 417 23.63 -0.91 8.65
CA LYS A 417 24.07 -0.40 9.96
C LYS A 417 22.90 -0.01 10.86
N PHE A 418 23.08 -0.09 12.17
CA PHE A 418 22.07 0.40 13.12
C PHE A 418 22.19 1.93 13.33
N VAL A 419 21.07 2.62 13.21
CA VAL A 419 20.92 4.05 13.53
C VAL A 419 19.70 4.21 14.43
N ASN A 420 19.87 4.78 15.62
CA ASN A 420 18.79 4.94 16.62
C ASN A 420 18.04 3.63 16.94
N GLY A 421 18.75 2.49 16.92
CA GLY A 421 18.20 1.18 17.20
C GLY A 421 17.39 0.54 16.06
N LEU A 422 17.36 1.14 14.87
CA LEU A 422 16.78 0.58 13.64
C LEU A 422 17.88 0.24 12.64
N CYS A 423 17.73 -0.88 11.93
CA CYS A 423 18.62 -1.27 10.84
C CYS A 423 18.39 -0.38 9.62
N LEU A 424 19.32 0.52 9.35
CA LEU A 424 19.36 1.21 8.07
C LEU A 424 19.85 0.23 7.01
N PHE A 425 18.93 -0.16 6.11
CA PHE A 425 19.19 -1.21 5.12
C PHE A 425 20.27 -0.79 4.12
N GLY A 426 21.16 -1.72 3.81
CA GLY A 426 22.25 -1.59 2.85
C GLY A 426 22.15 -2.60 1.70
N VAL A 427 23.19 -2.68 0.87
CA VAL A 427 23.25 -3.59 -0.30
C VAL A 427 23.15 -5.05 0.15
N GLY A 428 23.75 -5.40 1.28
CA GLY A 428 23.68 -6.75 1.84
C GLY A 428 22.26 -7.21 2.19
N ASP A 429 21.35 -6.28 2.48
CA ASP A 429 19.98 -6.60 2.87
C ASP A 429 19.05 -6.91 1.68
N LEU A 430 19.45 -6.56 0.45
CA LEU A 430 18.65 -6.68 -0.77
C LEU A 430 18.04 -8.08 -0.97
N MET A 431 18.84 -9.13 -0.81
CA MET A 431 18.41 -10.53 -0.93
C MET A 431 17.26 -10.89 0.02
N THR A 432 17.31 -10.34 1.25
CA THR A 432 16.27 -10.55 2.24
C THR A 432 15.03 -9.73 1.88
N LEU A 433 15.23 -8.49 1.47
CA LEU A 433 14.17 -7.50 1.21
C LEU A 433 13.26 -7.90 0.04
N VAL A 434 13.82 -8.43 -1.05
CA VAL A 434 13.01 -8.82 -2.24
C VAL A 434 12.04 -9.97 -1.98
N ASN A 435 12.33 -10.81 -1.00
CA ASN A 435 11.54 -11.99 -0.64
C ASN A 435 10.57 -11.75 0.51
N ARG A 436 10.56 -10.53 1.08
CA ARG A 436 9.70 -10.21 2.22
C ARG A 436 8.22 -10.22 1.82
N PRO A 437 7.33 -10.83 2.62
CA PRO A 437 5.88 -10.74 2.41
C PRO A 437 5.30 -9.36 2.75
N GLU A 438 6.03 -8.53 3.49
CA GLU A 438 5.57 -7.20 3.87
C GLU A 438 5.35 -6.27 2.67
N LEU A 439 4.55 -5.24 2.91
CA LEU A 439 4.17 -4.23 1.91
C LEU A 439 5.30 -3.22 1.68
N MET A 440 5.96 -2.81 2.77
CA MET A 440 7.01 -1.79 2.81
C MET A 440 8.23 -2.31 3.59
N ALA A 441 9.40 -1.73 3.36
CA ALA A 441 10.58 -1.86 4.21
C ALA A 441 10.98 -0.49 4.76
N HIS A 442 11.56 -0.48 5.97
CA HIS A 442 12.02 0.72 6.66
C HIS A 442 13.22 0.44 7.58
N PRO A 443 14.18 1.38 7.73
CA PRO A 443 14.38 2.61 6.93
C PRO A 443 15.43 2.47 5.81
N PHE A 444 15.35 3.39 4.83
CA PHE A 444 16.39 3.71 3.84
C PHE A 444 16.85 5.17 3.97
N ASP A 445 18.03 5.45 3.42
CA ASP A 445 18.61 6.80 3.34
C ASP A 445 19.56 6.87 2.14
N LEU A 446 19.34 7.80 1.20
CA LEU A 446 20.21 7.96 0.04
C LEU A 446 21.64 8.42 0.39
N ASP A 447 21.92 8.79 1.65
CA ASP A 447 23.29 9.07 2.14
C ASP A 447 24.01 7.83 2.68
N PHE A 448 23.38 6.65 2.68
CA PHE A 448 24.00 5.39 3.09
C PHE A 448 23.67 4.28 2.09
N GLU A 449 24.71 3.76 1.42
CA GLU A 449 24.59 2.66 0.44
C GLU A 449 23.40 2.83 -0.53
N PRO A 450 23.31 3.95 -1.28
CA PRO A 450 22.15 4.29 -2.11
C PRO A 450 21.82 3.25 -3.19
N ALA A 451 22.78 2.39 -3.55
CA ALA A 451 22.54 1.24 -4.42
C ALA A 451 21.42 0.33 -3.89
N SER A 452 21.30 0.16 -2.58
CA SER A 452 20.21 -0.61 -1.96
C SER A 452 18.83 -0.06 -2.31
N TYR A 453 18.65 1.26 -2.19
CA TYR A 453 17.41 1.95 -2.53
C TYR A 453 17.12 1.86 -4.03
N PHE A 454 18.11 2.19 -4.88
CA PHE A 454 17.91 2.22 -6.33
C PHE A 454 17.72 0.84 -6.94
N CYS A 455 18.33 -0.22 -6.40
CA CYS A 455 18.07 -1.58 -6.85
C CYS A 455 16.66 -2.06 -6.49
N LEU A 456 16.15 -1.77 -5.29
CA LEU A 456 14.74 -2.03 -4.99
C LEU A 456 13.80 -1.20 -5.87
N TYR A 457 14.15 0.06 -6.12
CA TYR A 457 13.40 0.92 -7.04
C TYR A 457 13.35 0.34 -8.45
N GLU A 458 14.49 -0.02 -9.03
CA GLU A 458 14.55 -0.68 -10.34
C GLU A 458 13.73 -1.97 -10.35
N ARG A 459 13.91 -2.86 -9.37
CA ARG A 459 13.22 -4.16 -9.29
C ARG A 459 11.72 -4.01 -9.24
N VAL A 460 11.20 -3.23 -8.30
CA VAL A 460 9.75 -3.06 -8.10
C VAL A 460 9.12 -2.37 -9.30
N ARG A 461 9.77 -1.32 -9.83
CA ARG A 461 9.25 -0.58 -10.99
C ARG A 461 9.25 -1.44 -12.26
N LYS A 462 10.30 -2.23 -12.52
CA LYS A 462 10.33 -3.16 -13.66
C LYS A 462 9.27 -4.26 -13.52
N ARG A 463 9.07 -4.81 -12.31
CA ARG A 463 8.05 -5.83 -12.04
C ARG A 463 6.65 -5.33 -12.38
N ALA A 464 6.34 -4.07 -12.09
CA ALA A 464 5.03 -3.46 -12.35
C ALA A 464 4.61 -3.52 -13.83
N PHE A 465 5.58 -3.54 -14.78
CA PHE A 465 5.28 -3.61 -16.21
C PHE A 465 5.02 -5.04 -16.74
N THR A 466 5.32 -6.07 -15.95
CA THR A 466 5.25 -7.47 -16.40
C THR A 466 3.98 -8.20 -15.95
N ALA A 467 3.15 -7.57 -15.11
CA ALA A 467 1.97 -8.15 -14.46
C ALA A 467 2.20 -9.53 -13.77
N LYS A 468 3.47 -9.92 -13.61
CA LYS A 468 3.90 -11.21 -13.09
C LYS A 468 4.12 -11.08 -11.59
N GLU A 469 3.50 -11.97 -10.85
CA GLU A 469 3.71 -12.12 -9.41
C GLU A 469 4.74 -13.21 -9.15
N ASP A 470 5.66 -12.95 -8.24
CA ASP A 470 6.64 -13.93 -7.74
C ASP A 470 6.25 -14.50 -6.35
N PHE A 471 5.01 -14.25 -5.89
CA PHE A 471 4.51 -14.74 -4.60
C PHE A 471 3.06 -15.22 -4.66
N ASN A 472 2.62 -15.93 -3.61
CA ASN A 472 1.26 -16.44 -3.48
C ASN A 472 0.34 -15.44 -2.75
N VAL A 473 -0.48 -14.72 -3.50
CA VAL A 473 -1.48 -13.76 -2.99
C VAL A 473 -2.51 -14.43 -2.04
N ASP A 474 -2.93 -15.67 -2.28
CA ASP A 474 -3.92 -16.35 -1.44
C ASP A 474 -3.42 -16.62 -0.01
N ALA A 475 -2.10 -16.56 0.21
CA ALA A 475 -1.54 -16.63 1.55
C ALA A 475 -2.03 -15.46 2.44
N TYR A 476 -2.21 -14.27 1.88
CA TYR A 476 -2.66 -13.08 2.61
C TYR A 476 -4.11 -13.21 3.10
N GLY A 477 -4.97 -13.92 2.37
CA GLY A 477 -6.35 -14.21 2.78
C GLY A 477 -6.44 -15.17 3.96
N ARG A 478 -5.38 -15.94 4.22
CA ARG A 478 -5.26 -16.86 5.36
C ARG A 478 -4.69 -16.21 6.62
N LEU A 479 -4.40 -14.91 6.58
CA LEU A 479 -4.04 -14.16 7.78
C LEU A 479 -5.23 -14.14 8.77
N PRO A 480 -4.97 -14.02 10.09
CA PRO A 480 -6.01 -14.00 11.12
C PRO A 480 -7.12 -12.98 10.86
N GLY A 481 -6.77 -11.75 10.47
CA GLY A 481 -7.72 -10.68 10.18
C GLY A 481 -8.78 -11.09 9.14
N PRO A 482 -8.41 -11.31 7.87
CA PRO A 482 -9.37 -11.73 6.85
C PRO A 482 -10.06 -13.06 7.17
N THR A 483 -9.36 -14.01 7.80
CA THR A 483 -9.95 -15.31 8.18
C THR A 483 -11.09 -15.14 9.21
N LEU A 484 -10.89 -14.30 10.23
CA LEU A 484 -11.92 -13.99 11.22
C LEU A 484 -13.08 -13.20 10.61
N LEU A 485 -12.80 -12.26 9.71
CA LEU A 485 -13.85 -11.52 8.98
C LEU A 485 -14.67 -12.41 8.06
N ALA A 486 -14.09 -13.50 7.53
CA ALA A 486 -14.81 -14.51 6.77
C ALA A 486 -15.71 -15.41 7.63
N GLY A 487 -15.76 -15.20 8.95
CA GLY A 487 -16.65 -15.91 9.88
C GLY A 487 -16.06 -17.18 10.48
N VAL A 488 -14.75 -17.42 10.32
CA VAL A 488 -14.09 -18.53 11.01
C VAL A 488 -14.07 -18.25 12.52
N PRO A 489 -14.50 -19.20 13.38
CA PRO A 489 -14.47 -19.02 14.82
C PRO A 489 -13.07 -18.70 15.35
N PHE A 490 -12.98 -17.85 16.37
CA PHE A 490 -11.70 -17.39 16.90
C PHE A 490 -10.80 -18.54 17.34
N GLU A 491 -11.37 -19.59 17.92
CA GLU A 491 -10.67 -20.79 18.39
C GLU A 491 -9.99 -21.52 17.23
N SER A 492 -10.69 -21.63 16.09
CA SER A 492 -10.26 -22.38 14.91
C SER A 492 -9.39 -21.58 13.93
N ALA A 493 -9.41 -20.24 14.02
CA ALA A 493 -8.65 -19.39 13.11
C ALA A 493 -7.13 -19.63 13.26
N PRO A 494 -6.38 -19.89 12.17
CA PRO A 494 -4.95 -20.09 12.26
C PRO A 494 -4.24 -18.74 12.52
N PHE A 495 -3.39 -18.69 13.54
CA PHE A 495 -2.49 -17.55 13.82
C PHE A 495 -1.08 -17.83 13.30
N VAL A 496 -1.03 -18.39 12.09
CA VAL A 496 0.20 -18.79 11.43
C VAL A 496 0.82 -17.61 10.73
N SER A 497 2.14 -17.63 10.59
CA SER A 497 2.77 -16.72 9.66
C SER A 497 2.37 -17.03 8.24
N LEU A 498 2.52 -16.06 7.33
CA LEU A 498 2.61 -16.38 5.91
C LEU A 498 3.77 -17.38 5.77
N GLY A 499 3.44 -18.67 5.79
CA GLY A 499 4.40 -19.77 5.80
C GLY A 499 5.30 -19.62 4.58
N GLY A 500 6.54 -19.17 4.80
CA GLY A 500 7.39 -18.68 3.73
C GLY A 500 8.85 -18.43 4.10
N TYR A 501 9.27 -18.50 5.37
CA TYR A 501 10.70 -18.45 5.72
C TYR A 501 11.41 -19.79 5.44
N MET A 502 11.00 -20.52 4.38
CA MET A 502 11.86 -21.56 3.81
C MET A 502 12.76 -20.88 2.79
N TYR A 503 13.87 -20.35 3.30
CA TYR A 503 15.08 -20.13 2.53
C TYR A 503 15.44 -21.48 1.90
N ARG A 504 15.22 -21.65 0.60
CA ARG A 504 15.85 -22.75 -0.14
C ARG A 504 17.29 -22.40 -0.42
#